data_AF-A0A965ZRJ7-F1
#
_entry.id   AF-A0A965ZRJ7-F1
#
_cell.length_a   1.000
_cell.length_b   1.000
_cell.length_c   1.000
_cell.angle_alpha   90.00
_cell.angle_beta   90.00
_cell.angle_gamma   90.00
#
_symmetry.space_group_name_H-M   'P 1'
#
loop_
_entity.id
_entity.type
_entity.pdbx_description
1 polymer ?
#
loop_
_entity_poly.entity_id
_entity_poly.type
_entity_poly.pdbx_seq_one_letter_code
_entity_poly.pdbx_strand_id
1 'polypeptide(L)'
;MSKYLSRRQLLQYMGTLGILSALPASVLAEIISRKPPPSPFDDNSTAEEVTEGIDLSGKTFAITGCNSGLGFETMRVLTLRGAHVIGIARTQAKADTACASIDGETTPMFLDLADWESVVNCAEKIRGMQIPLDGLITNAGIMALKELQLVYGVERQFAINHLGHFILINQLQEPVLAAPQGRFVILSSMAHRRAENGIEFDNLDGSKGYDPWGAYGKSKLANALCSLELAKRIENTEATSNSVHPGVIMTNLGKHLPWWQQWAGKYLGWIFMKDIPEGAATTCYVATSPDLVGVRGYYFADCNVNEGETPYTYDEAMAAKLWQVSEELTRDYLPAGNPP
;
A
#
# COMPACT_ATOMS: atom_id res chain seq x y z
N MET A 1 10.88 -38.36 -6.63
CA MET A 1 11.59 -38.40 -7.93
C MET A 1 12.08 -37.00 -8.28
N SER A 2 13.38 -36.78 -8.01
CA SER A 2 14.30 -35.79 -8.57
C SER A 2 13.78 -34.91 -9.72
N LYS A 3 13.43 -33.64 -9.45
CA LYS A 3 13.33 -32.57 -10.46
C LYS A 3 14.58 -31.69 -10.38
N TYR A 4 15.72 -32.20 -10.85
CA TYR A 4 16.89 -31.34 -11.03
C TYR A 4 16.72 -30.57 -12.35
N LEU A 5 16.95 -29.26 -12.30
CA LEU A 5 17.08 -28.39 -13.45
C LEU A 5 18.06 -29.01 -14.45
N SER A 6 17.67 -29.07 -15.73
CA SER A 6 18.55 -29.62 -16.75
C SER A 6 19.82 -28.76 -16.86
N ARG A 7 20.96 -29.39 -17.15
CA ARG A 7 22.26 -28.70 -17.34
C ARG A 7 22.17 -27.55 -18.35
N ARG A 8 21.24 -27.62 -19.30
CA ARG A 8 20.97 -26.59 -20.31
C ARG A 8 20.21 -25.39 -19.74
N GLN A 9 19.24 -25.62 -18.85
CA GLN A 9 18.54 -24.57 -18.12
C GLN A 9 19.48 -23.89 -17.11
N LEU A 10 20.34 -24.66 -16.44
CA LEU A 10 21.34 -24.13 -15.52
C LEU A 10 22.37 -23.22 -16.25
N LEU A 11 22.80 -23.61 -17.46
CA LEU A 11 23.68 -22.79 -18.30
C LEU A 11 22.98 -21.55 -18.88
N GLN A 12 21.68 -21.61 -19.16
CA GLN A 12 20.89 -20.44 -19.56
C GLN A 12 20.72 -19.44 -18.40
N TYR A 13 20.41 -19.93 -17.18
CA TYR A 13 20.32 -19.11 -15.98
C TYR A 13 21.68 -18.51 -15.55
N MET A 14 22.76 -19.28 -15.63
CA MET A 14 24.11 -18.76 -15.40
C MET A 14 24.55 -17.79 -16.49
N GLY A 15 24.10 -17.99 -17.73
CA GLY A 15 24.33 -17.07 -18.84
C GLY A 15 23.63 -15.72 -18.62
N THR A 16 22.37 -15.70 -18.18
CA THR A 16 21.63 -14.47 -17.89
C THR A 16 22.19 -13.72 -16.67
N LEU A 17 22.55 -14.42 -15.60
CA LEU A 17 23.23 -13.82 -14.43
C LEU A 17 24.62 -13.27 -14.76
N GLY A 18 25.40 -14.00 -15.57
CA GLY A 18 26.72 -13.56 -16.03
C GLY A 18 26.65 -12.30 -16.91
N ILE A 19 25.62 -12.19 -17.75
CA ILE A 19 25.41 -11.02 -18.62
C ILE A 19 25.09 -9.77 -17.79
N LEU A 20 24.23 -9.86 -16.76
CA LEU A 20 23.88 -8.71 -15.92
C LEU A 20 25.09 -8.11 -15.17
N SER A 21 26.01 -8.95 -14.67
CA SER A 21 27.22 -8.49 -13.98
C SER A 21 28.26 -7.82 -14.88
N ALA A 22 28.12 -7.97 -16.20
CA ALA A 22 29.01 -7.41 -17.21
C ALA A 22 28.42 -6.18 -17.92
N LEU A 23 27.19 -5.77 -17.57
CA LEU A 23 26.57 -4.59 -18.14
C LEU A 23 27.21 -3.31 -17.58
N PRO A 24 27.44 -2.29 -18.42
CA PRO A 24 27.83 -0.97 -17.94
C PRO A 24 26.80 -0.48 -16.92
N ALA A 25 27.26 0.25 -15.90
CA ALA A 25 26.38 0.84 -14.88
C ALA A 25 25.24 1.69 -15.50
N SER A 26 25.45 2.27 -16.68
CA SER A 26 24.43 3.00 -17.43
C SER A 26 23.33 2.10 -18.01
N VAL A 27 23.65 0.86 -18.42
CA VAL A 27 22.68 -0.11 -18.93
C VAL A 27 21.95 -0.81 -17.78
N LEU A 28 22.66 -1.08 -16.68
CA LEU A 28 22.03 -1.47 -15.43
C LEU A 28 21.08 -0.37 -14.92
N ALA A 29 21.52 0.89 -14.92
CA ALA A 29 20.67 2.03 -14.60
C ALA A 29 19.49 2.16 -15.59
N GLU A 30 19.68 1.89 -16.87
CA GLU A 30 18.59 1.91 -17.87
C GLU A 30 17.61 0.73 -17.72
N ILE A 31 18.06 -0.42 -17.23
CA ILE A 31 17.21 -1.57 -16.87
C ILE A 31 16.46 -1.30 -15.57
N ILE A 32 17.11 -0.65 -14.60
CA ILE A 32 16.53 -0.20 -13.33
C ILE A 32 15.55 0.98 -13.55
N SER A 33 15.78 1.81 -14.58
CA SER A 33 14.97 2.99 -14.90
C SER A 33 13.87 2.75 -15.92
N ARG A 34 13.70 1.52 -16.41
CA ARG A 34 12.62 1.21 -17.35
C ARG A 34 11.36 0.87 -16.58
N LYS A 35 10.29 1.58 -16.92
CA LYS A 35 8.91 1.22 -16.59
C LYS A 35 8.75 -0.31 -16.76
N PRO A 36 8.23 -1.03 -15.75
CA PRO A 36 8.01 -2.46 -15.90
C PRO A 36 7.11 -2.71 -17.13
N PRO A 37 7.33 -3.81 -17.87
CA PRO A 37 6.45 -4.14 -18.98
C PRO A 37 5.01 -4.26 -18.47
N PRO A 38 4.01 -3.95 -19.31
CA PRO A 38 2.62 -4.17 -18.95
C PRO A 38 2.40 -5.62 -18.51
N SER A 39 1.68 -5.79 -17.41
CA SER A 39 1.28 -7.12 -16.96
C SER A 39 0.21 -7.69 -17.90
N PRO A 40 0.00 -9.02 -17.92
CA PRO A 40 -1.08 -9.62 -18.71
C PRO A 40 -2.48 -9.37 -18.11
N PHE A 41 -2.56 -8.67 -16.98
CA PHE A 41 -3.78 -8.43 -16.22
C PHE A 41 -4.41 -7.08 -16.58
N ASP A 42 -5.70 -6.97 -16.29
CA ASP A 42 -6.53 -5.81 -16.60
C ASP A 42 -7.48 -5.47 -15.43
N ASP A 43 -8.49 -4.65 -15.71
CA ASP A 43 -9.46 -4.19 -14.72
C ASP A 43 -10.46 -5.27 -14.27
N ASN A 44 -10.56 -6.40 -14.98
CA ASN A 44 -11.45 -7.52 -14.60
C ASN A 44 -10.69 -8.65 -13.89
N SER A 45 -9.36 -8.55 -13.82
CA SER A 45 -8.52 -9.55 -13.17
C SER A 45 -8.74 -9.51 -11.65
N THR A 46 -8.90 -10.69 -11.05
CA THR A 46 -9.13 -10.85 -9.61
C THR A 46 -7.84 -11.08 -8.82
N ALA A 47 -7.88 -10.83 -7.52
CA ALA A 47 -6.77 -11.10 -6.61
C ALA A 47 -6.28 -12.55 -6.64
N GLU A 48 -7.17 -13.52 -6.85
CA GLU A 48 -6.74 -14.92 -7.01
C GLU A 48 -6.00 -15.16 -8.32
N GLU A 49 -6.51 -14.63 -9.44
CA GLU A 49 -5.89 -14.80 -10.77
C GLU A 49 -4.50 -14.17 -10.84
N VAL A 50 -4.35 -12.94 -10.31
CA VAL A 50 -3.06 -12.23 -10.35
C VAL A 50 -2.01 -12.85 -9.42
N THR A 51 -2.42 -13.76 -8.55
CA THR A 51 -1.54 -14.52 -7.65
C THR A 51 -1.49 -16.01 -7.99
N GLU A 52 -2.07 -16.43 -9.12
CA GLU A 52 -2.08 -17.84 -9.50
C GLU A 52 -0.65 -18.38 -9.65
N GLY A 53 -0.38 -19.54 -9.04
CA GLY A 53 0.93 -20.18 -9.07
C GLY A 53 2.00 -19.55 -8.15
N ILE A 54 1.69 -18.48 -7.41
CA ILE A 54 2.58 -17.91 -6.41
C ILE A 54 2.52 -18.71 -5.11
N ASP A 55 3.69 -19.08 -4.58
CA ASP A 55 3.85 -19.70 -3.25
C ASP A 55 4.47 -18.68 -2.28
N LEU A 56 3.72 -18.36 -1.22
CA LEU A 56 4.12 -17.44 -0.16
C LEU A 56 4.43 -18.18 1.15
N SER A 57 4.65 -19.49 1.11
CA SER A 57 5.02 -20.27 2.30
C SER A 57 6.28 -19.69 2.97
N GLY A 58 6.19 -19.44 4.27
CA GLY A 58 7.28 -18.84 5.06
C GLY A 58 7.46 -17.34 4.82
N LYS A 59 6.52 -16.67 4.15
CA LYS A 59 6.48 -15.22 3.98
C LYS A 59 5.52 -14.58 4.96
N THR A 60 5.87 -13.40 5.48
CA THR A 60 5.02 -12.67 6.43
C THR A 60 4.60 -11.32 5.87
N PHE A 61 3.29 -11.04 5.95
CA PHE A 61 2.71 -9.76 5.52
C PHE A 61 1.94 -9.12 6.67
N ALA A 62 2.01 -7.79 6.77
CA ALA A 62 1.15 -7.01 7.67
C ALA A 62 0.18 -6.15 6.84
N ILE A 63 -1.10 -6.14 7.21
CA ILE A 63 -2.13 -5.41 6.47
C ILE A 63 -3.09 -4.66 7.41
N THR A 64 -3.22 -3.35 7.18
CA THR A 64 -4.20 -2.52 7.90
C THR A 64 -5.59 -2.61 7.27
N GLY A 65 -6.64 -2.62 8.10
CA GLY A 65 -8.03 -2.69 7.63
C GLY A 65 -8.45 -4.09 7.17
N CYS A 66 -7.93 -5.14 7.81
CA CYS A 66 -8.17 -6.52 7.41
C CYS A 66 -9.63 -6.99 7.58
N ASN A 67 -10.46 -6.27 8.33
CA ASN A 67 -11.77 -6.76 8.77
C ASN A 67 -12.92 -6.55 7.76
N SER A 68 -12.66 -5.99 6.58
CA SER A 68 -13.69 -5.79 5.55
C SER A 68 -13.13 -5.42 4.18
N GLY A 69 -13.92 -5.67 3.13
CA GLY A 69 -13.65 -5.17 1.77
C GLY A 69 -12.29 -5.64 1.25
N LEU A 70 -11.54 -4.71 0.66
CA LEU A 70 -10.26 -4.99 0.01
C LEU A 70 -9.20 -5.55 0.96
N GLY A 71 -9.14 -5.04 2.19
CA GLY A 71 -8.15 -5.52 3.17
C GLY A 71 -8.43 -6.96 3.59
N PHE A 72 -9.70 -7.33 3.73
CA PHE A 72 -10.08 -8.72 4.02
C PHE A 72 -9.74 -9.64 2.86
N GLU A 73 -10.07 -9.24 1.64
CA GLU A 73 -9.80 -10.04 0.45
C GLU A 73 -8.31 -10.21 0.17
N THR A 74 -7.53 -9.13 0.34
CA THR A 74 -6.08 -9.18 0.24
C THR A 74 -5.50 -10.15 1.27
N MET A 75 -5.92 -10.06 2.53
CA MET A 75 -5.51 -11.00 3.58
C MET A 75 -5.87 -12.45 3.21
N ARG A 76 -7.11 -12.70 2.78
CA ARG A 76 -7.59 -14.02 2.38
C ARG A 76 -6.75 -14.62 1.25
N VAL A 77 -6.46 -13.85 0.20
CA VAL A 77 -5.68 -14.32 -0.94
C VAL A 77 -4.22 -14.56 -0.58
N LEU A 78 -3.58 -13.68 0.20
CA LEU A 78 -2.20 -13.89 0.65
C LEU A 78 -2.10 -15.17 1.50
N THR A 79 -3.04 -15.37 2.44
CA THR A 79 -3.10 -16.59 3.25
C THR A 79 -3.41 -17.83 2.41
N LEU A 80 -4.28 -17.73 1.40
CA LEU A 80 -4.56 -18.82 0.44
C LEU A 80 -3.29 -19.26 -0.32
N ARG A 81 -2.33 -18.34 -0.54
CA ARG A 81 -1.02 -18.64 -1.14
C ARG A 81 0.03 -19.09 -0.12
N GLY A 82 -0.32 -19.29 1.15
CA GLY A 82 0.55 -19.84 2.19
C GLY A 82 1.27 -18.81 3.06
N ALA A 83 0.97 -17.52 2.90
CA ALA A 83 1.58 -16.48 3.73
C ALA A 83 1.05 -16.50 5.16
N HIS A 84 1.91 -16.14 6.12
CA HIS A 84 1.49 -15.67 7.43
C HIS A 84 1.04 -14.22 7.34
N VAL A 85 -0.21 -13.91 7.69
CA VAL A 85 -0.73 -12.54 7.62
C VAL A 85 -1.05 -11.97 9.01
N ILE A 86 -0.35 -10.90 9.38
CA ILE A 86 -0.68 -10.05 10.53
C ILE A 86 -1.83 -9.14 10.12
N GLY A 87 -3.05 -9.53 10.51
CA GLY A 87 -4.29 -8.83 10.19
C GLY A 87 -4.58 -7.72 11.19
N ILE A 88 -4.46 -6.46 10.77
CA ILE A 88 -4.59 -5.30 11.65
C ILE A 88 -5.96 -4.63 11.46
N ALA A 89 -6.68 -4.36 12.56
CA ALA A 89 -7.97 -3.66 12.55
C ALA A 89 -8.14 -2.68 13.71
N ARG A 90 -9.10 -1.74 13.56
CA ARG A 90 -9.40 -0.68 14.54
C ARG A 90 -9.90 -1.18 15.90
N THR A 91 -10.24 -2.45 16.03
CA THR A 91 -10.60 -3.04 17.34
C THR A 91 -10.12 -4.47 17.35
N GLN A 92 -9.58 -4.94 18.48
CA GLN A 92 -9.09 -6.31 18.62
C GLN A 92 -10.15 -7.34 18.18
N ALA A 93 -11.39 -7.21 18.65
CA ALA A 93 -12.50 -8.10 18.28
C ALA A 93 -12.76 -8.20 16.76
N LYS A 94 -12.50 -7.13 16.00
CA LYS A 94 -12.65 -7.14 14.53
C LYS A 94 -11.50 -7.86 13.85
N ALA A 95 -10.28 -7.66 14.36
CA ALA A 95 -9.10 -8.39 13.88
C ALA A 95 -9.28 -9.88 14.15
N ASP A 96 -9.68 -10.25 15.38
CA ASP A 96 -9.91 -11.64 15.79
C ASP A 96 -10.97 -12.31 14.92
N THR A 97 -12.13 -11.66 14.75
CA THR A 97 -13.23 -12.20 13.91
C THR A 97 -12.79 -12.42 12.48
N ALA A 98 -12.04 -11.47 11.90
CA ALA A 98 -11.60 -11.58 10.51
C ALA A 98 -10.53 -12.69 10.34
N CYS A 99 -9.53 -12.72 11.21
CA CYS A 99 -8.47 -13.72 11.18
C CYS A 99 -9.01 -15.14 11.41
N ALA A 100 -9.93 -15.32 12.36
CA ALA A 100 -10.57 -16.62 12.64
C ALA A 100 -11.47 -17.13 11.50
N SER A 101 -11.83 -16.29 10.53
CA SER A 101 -12.67 -16.67 9.39
C SER A 101 -11.90 -17.14 8.17
N ILE A 102 -10.56 -17.13 8.23
CA ILE A 102 -9.66 -17.54 7.15
C ILE A 102 -8.92 -18.81 7.58
N ASP A 103 -8.94 -19.82 6.71
CA ASP A 103 -8.11 -21.01 6.87
C ASP A 103 -6.65 -20.68 6.52
N GLY A 104 -5.75 -20.77 7.50
CA GLY A 104 -4.31 -20.54 7.32
C GLY A 104 -3.70 -19.77 8.49
N GLU A 105 -2.46 -19.27 8.30
CA GLU A 105 -1.73 -18.62 9.38
C GLU A 105 -2.01 -17.12 9.42
N THR A 106 -2.70 -16.68 10.48
CA THR A 106 -3.01 -15.26 10.71
C THR A 106 -2.72 -14.84 12.15
N THR A 107 -2.39 -13.57 12.35
CA THR A 107 -2.20 -12.98 13.69
C THR A 107 -2.99 -11.68 13.80
N PRO A 108 -4.04 -11.63 14.64
CA PRO A 108 -4.88 -10.45 14.76
C PRO A 108 -4.21 -9.37 15.61
N MET A 109 -4.22 -8.12 15.14
CA MET A 109 -3.70 -6.98 15.89
C MET A 109 -4.63 -5.78 15.90
N PHE A 110 -4.69 -5.12 17.06
CA PHE A 110 -5.35 -3.83 17.23
C PHE A 110 -4.44 -2.67 16.84
N LEU A 111 -4.97 -1.75 16.04
CA LEU A 111 -4.38 -0.45 15.74
C LEU A 111 -5.50 0.54 15.43
N ASP A 112 -5.52 1.71 16.08
CA ASP A 112 -6.33 2.85 15.65
C ASP A 112 -5.44 3.93 15.04
N LEU A 113 -5.59 4.17 13.74
CA LEU A 113 -4.80 5.19 13.01
C LEU A 113 -5.09 6.63 13.45
N ALA A 114 -6.18 6.85 14.20
CA ALA A 114 -6.48 8.15 14.80
C ALA A 114 -5.77 8.35 16.15
N ASP A 115 -5.19 7.29 16.73
CA ASP A 115 -4.46 7.30 18.00
C ASP A 115 -3.02 6.87 17.73
N TRP A 116 -2.11 7.84 17.61
CA TRP A 116 -0.73 7.59 17.22
C TRP A 116 0.05 6.75 18.25
N GLU A 117 -0.34 6.78 19.53
CA GLU A 117 0.22 5.89 20.55
C GLU A 117 -0.19 4.43 20.27
N SER A 118 -1.43 4.20 19.84
CA SER A 118 -1.91 2.88 19.39
C SER A 118 -1.10 2.36 18.20
N VAL A 119 -0.72 3.24 17.27
CA VAL A 119 0.14 2.89 16.12
C VAL A 119 1.52 2.40 16.59
N VAL A 120 2.17 3.16 17.49
CA VAL A 120 3.48 2.79 18.05
C VAL A 120 3.41 1.45 18.78
N ASN A 121 2.42 1.26 19.66
CA ASN A 121 2.21 0.02 20.40
C ASN A 121 1.96 -1.19 19.49
N CYS A 122 1.23 -1.02 18.38
CA CYS A 122 1.04 -2.09 17.41
C CYS A 122 2.36 -2.43 16.70
N ALA A 123 3.12 -1.43 16.26
CA ALA A 123 4.40 -1.65 15.61
C ALA A 123 5.42 -2.32 16.53
N GLU A 124 5.46 -1.95 17.81
CA GLU A 124 6.29 -2.60 18.83
C GLU A 124 5.96 -4.09 18.98
N LYS A 125 4.67 -4.46 18.99
CA LYS A 125 4.26 -5.87 19.04
C LYS A 125 4.72 -6.63 17.81
N ILE A 126 4.62 -6.03 16.61
CA ILE A 126 5.09 -6.64 15.36
C ILE A 126 6.61 -6.81 15.38
N ARG A 127 7.37 -5.77 15.76
CA ARG A 127 8.83 -5.89 15.92
C ARG A 127 9.23 -6.94 16.96
N GLY A 128 8.47 -7.04 18.03
CA GLY A 128 8.64 -8.04 19.09
C GLY A 128 8.45 -9.49 18.63
N MET A 129 7.83 -9.72 17.47
CA MET A 129 7.77 -11.04 16.83
C MET A 129 9.14 -11.47 16.25
N GLN A 130 10.05 -10.50 16.03
CA GLN A 130 11.40 -10.74 15.50
C GLN A 130 11.43 -11.52 14.18
N ILE A 131 10.44 -11.26 13.32
CA ILE A 131 10.33 -11.82 11.98
C ILE A 131 10.43 -10.71 10.93
N PRO A 132 11.09 -10.95 9.78
CA PRO A 132 11.07 -10.01 8.67
C PRO A 132 9.65 -9.88 8.10
N LEU A 133 9.33 -8.74 7.50
CA LEU A 133 8.06 -8.49 6.81
C LEU A 133 8.31 -8.45 5.30
N ASP A 134 7.90 -9.49 4.58
CA ASP A 134 7.95 -9.51 3.11
C ASP A 134 6.99 -8.47 2.50
N GLY A 135 5.96 -8.04 3.23
CA GLY A 135 5.19 -6.88 2.82
C GLY A 135 4.45 -6.15 3.95
N LEU A 136 4.42 -4.82 3.85
CA LEU A 136 3.56 -3.92 4.64
C LEU A 136 2.53 -3.26 3.71
N ILE A 137 1.26 -3.60 3.90
CA ILE A 137 0.15 -3.14 3.08
C ILE A 137 -0.69 -2.14 3.88
N THR A 138 -0.57 -0.85 3.58
CA THR A 138 -1.31 0.22 4.28
C THR A 138 -2.64 0.47 3.58
N ASN A 139 -3.63 -0.40 3.84
CA ASN A 139 -4.92 -0.43 3.14
C ASN A 139 -6.04 0.39 3.82
N ALA A 140 -6.02 0.52 5.15
CA ALA A 140 -7.09 1.16 5.88
C ALA A 140 -7.34 2.61 5.44
N GLY A 141 -8.55 3.10 5.64
CA GLY A 141 -8.84 4.51 5.42
C GLY A 141 -10.29 4.87 5.70
N ILE A 142 -10.53 6.17 5.76
CA ILE A 142 -11.83 6.81 5.85
C ILE A 142 -12.02 7.76 4.67
N MET A 143 -13.26 8.10 4.35
CA MET A 143 -13.58 8.84 3.13
C MET A 143 -14.76 9.79 3.34
N ALA A 144 -14.66 10.98 2.72
CA ALA A 144 -15.73 11.93 2.50
C ALA A 144 -16.56 12.23 3.76
N LEU A 145 -15.88 12.54 4.87
CA LEU A 145 -16.55 12.93 6.11
C LEU A 145 -17.24 14.28 5.92
N LYS A 146 -18.53 14.36 6.22
CA LYS A 146 -19.33 15.58 5.99
C LYS A 146 -18.88 16.76 6.84
N GLU A 147 -18.42 16.48 8.06
CA GLU A 147 -18.01 17.49 9.02
C GLU A 147 -16.48 17.54 9.09
N LEU A 148 -15.93 18.76 9.13
CA LEU A 148 -14.52 18.97 9.43
C LEU A 148 -14.25 18.52 10.86
N GLN A 149 -13.32 17.60 11.01
CA GLN A 149 -12.86 17.10 12.30
C GLN A 149 -11.35 17.08 12.31
N LEU A 150 -10.76 17.32 13.48
CA LEU A 150 -9.32 17.38 13.64
C LEU A 150 -8.83 16.21 14.50
N VAL A 151 -7.64 15.73 14.16
CA VAL A 151 -6.83 14.77 14.93
C VAL A 151 -5.44 15.37 15.02
N TYR A 152 -4.97 15.67 16.23
CA TYR A 152 -3.71 16.38 16.47
C TYR A 152 -3.58 17.70 15.68
N GLY A 153 -4.69 18.44 15.52
CA GLY A 153 -4.71 19.71 14.78
C GLY A 153 -4.71 19.58 13.26
N VAL A 154 -4.73 18.36 12.71
CA VAL A 154 -4.77 18.08 11.27
C VAL A 154 -6.14 17.54 10.88
N GLU A 155 -6.59 17.83 9.67
CA GLU A 155 -7.84 17.29 9.12
C GLU A 155 -7.87 15.76 9.21
N ARG A 156 -9.00 15.22 9.69
CA ARG A 156 -9.13 13.82 10.13
C ARG A 156 -8.82 12.79 9.04
N GLN A 157 -9.21 13.00 7.78
CA GLN A 157 -8.90 12.07 6.69
C GLN A 157 -7.41 12.06 6.39
N PHE A 158 -6.75 13.22 6.36
CA PHE A 158 -5.30 13.32 6.21
C PHE A 158 -4.56 12.66 7.38
N ALA A 159 -4.99 12.94 8.62
CA ALA A 159 -4.38 12.36 9.81
C ALA A 159 -4.48 10.83 9.87
N ILE A 160 -5.64 10.26 9.49
CA ILE A 160 -5.88 8.81 9.54
C ILE A 160 -5.29 8.09 8.32
N ASN A 161 -5.59 8.57 7.11
CA ASN A 161 -5.23 7.84 5.89
C ASN A 161 -3.74 7.93 5.57
N HIS A 162 -3.10 9.05 5.94
CA HIS A 162 -1.69 9.33 5.68
C HIS A 162 -0.86 9.34 6.96
N LEU A 163 -1.04 10.27 7.90
CA LEU A 163 -0.10 10.42 9.04
C LEU A 163 -0.03 9.19 9.96
N GLY A 164 -1.17 8.56 10.28
CA GLY A 164 -1.19 7.32 11.05
C GLY A 164 -0.44 6.17 10.36
N HIS A 165 -0.54 6.09 9.02
CA HIS A 165 0.23 5.12 8.24
C HIS A 165 1.70 5.53 8.09
N PHE A 166 2.00 6.82 7.99
CA PHE A 166 3.36 7.34 7.93
C PHE A 166 4.15 6.91 9.18
N ILE A 167 3.53 7.03 10.36
CA ILE A 167 4.10 6.52 11.62
C ILE A 167 4.31 5.01 11.53
N LEU A 168 3.29 4.24 11.13
CA LEU A 168 3.38 2.78 11.02
C LEU A 168 4.49 2.33 10.07
N ILE A 169 4.61 2.97 8.90
CA ILE A 169 5.64 2.72 7.90
C ILE A 169 7.00 2.92 8.54
N ASN A 170 7.29 4.09 9.10
CA ASN A 170 8.58 4.40 9.72
C ASN A 170 8.90 3.44 10.88
N GLN A 171 7.92 3.12 11.73
CA GLN A 171 8.08 2.18 12.83
C GLN A 171 8.37 0.74 12.38
N LEU A 172 7.93 0.35 11.18
CA LEU A 172 8.12 -1.01 10.62
C LEU A 172 9.12 -1.05 9.47
N GLN A 173 9.89 0.01 9.24
CA GLN A 173 10.88 0.01 8.17
C GLN A 173 11.90 -1.10 8.34
N GLU A 174 12.54 -1.20 9.50
CA GLU A 174 13.60 -2.20 9.73
C GLU A 174 13.14 -3.65 9.45
N PRO A 175 11.99 -4.15 9.96
CA PRO A 175 11.49 -5.48 9.61
C PRO A 175 11.25 -5.68 8.10
N VAL A 176 10.77 -4.66 7.39
CA VAL A 176 10.55 -4.74 5.93
C VAL A 176 11.88 -4.76 5.18
N LEU A 177 12.83 -3.90 5.56
CA LEU A 177 14.17 -3.85 4.96
C LEU A 177 14.98 -5.13 5.23
N ALA A 178 14.70 -5.83 6.33
CA ALA A 178 15.33 -7.11 6.66
C ALA A 178 14.83 -8.28 5.79
N ALA A 179 13.67 -8.14 5.14
CA ALA A 179 13.17 -9.16 4.22
C ALA A 179 13.96 -9.13 2.90
N PRO A 180 14.28 -10.28 2.27
CA PRO A 180 15.05 -10.32 1.03
C PRO A 180 14.46 -9.52 -0.13
N GLN A 181 13.14 -9.29 -0.13
CA GLN A 181 12.41 -8.52 -1.14
C GLN A 181 11.24 -7.77 -0.49
N GLY A 182 11.47 -7.10 0.65
CA GLY A 182 10.41 -6.43 1.39
C GLY A 182 9.65 -5.40 0.56
N ARG A 183 8.31 -5.35 0.69
CA ARG A 183 7.46 -4.46 -0.12
C ARG A 183 6.57 -3.56 0.72
N PHE A 184 6.66 -2.26 0.51
CA PHE A 184 5.65 -1.31 0.95
C PHE A 184 4.61 -1.14 -0.16
N VAL A 185 3.35 -1.50 0.14
CA VAL A 185 2.23 -1.34 -0.79
C VAL A 185 1.25 -0.33 -0.18
N ILE A 186 1.25 0.88 -0.73
CA ILE A 186 0.55 2.02 -0.12
C ILE A 186 -0.73 2.34 -0.89
N LEU A 187 -1.90 2.13 -0.28
CA LEU A 187 -3.16 2.34 -0.97
C LEU A 187 -3.53 3.81 -1.12
N SER A 188 -3.58 4.24 -2.37
CA SER A 188 -4.12 5.52 -2.83
C SER A 188 -5.55 5.33 -3.40
N SER A 189 -5.98 6.21 -4.29
CA SER A 189 -7.28 6.18 -4.98
C SER A 189 -7.26 7.13 -6.18
N MET A 190 -8.06 6.89 -7.23
CA MET A 190 -8.42 7.91 -8.23
C MET A 190 -8.93 9.22 -7.61
N ALA A 191 -9.44 9.19 -6.37
CA ALA A 191 -9.82 10.40 -5.66
C ALA A 191 -8.66 11.38 -5.45
N HIS A 192 -7.39 10.95 -5.57
CA HIS A 192 -6.24 11.86 -5.56
C HIS A 192 -6.38 12.98 -6.61
N ARG A 193 -7.12 12.73 -7.71
CA ARG A 193 -7.45 13.74 -8.73
C ARG A 193 -8.28 14.92 -8.21
N ARG A 194 -8.93 14.77 -7.04
CA ARG A 194 -9.66 15.86 -6.36
C ARG A 194 -8.72 16.81 -5.60
N ALA A 195 -7.43 16.50 -5.49
CA ALA A 195 -6.42 17.43 -4.99
C ALA A 195 -5.96 18.35 -6.14
N GLU A 196 -6.85 19.25 -6.58
CA GLU A 196 -6.63 20.12 -7.75
C GLU A 196 -5.35 20.96 -7.65
N ASN A 197 -5.00 21.37 -6.42
CA ASN A 197 -3.81 22.18 -6.11
C ASN A 197 -2.68 21.36 -5.44
N GLY A 198 -2.74 20.03 -5.50
CA GLY A 198 -1.83 19.16 -4.79
C GLY A 198 -2.02 19.21 -3.27
N ILE A 199 -0.94 19.11 -2.50
CA ILE A 199 -0.96 19.21 -1.04
C ILE A 199 -0.89 20.67 -0.60
N GLU A 200 -1.94 21.16 0.05
CA GLU A 200 -2.00 22.49 0.65
C GLU A 200 -1.38 22.49 2.06
N PHE A 201 -0.06 22.55 2.12
CA PHE A 201 0.70 22.47 3.37
C PHE A 201 0.33 23.56 4.41
N ASP A 202 -0.19 24.69 3.98
CA ASP A 202 -0.62 25.80 4.82
C ASP A 202 -2.10 25.71 5.25
N ASN A 203 -2.77 24.60 4.93
CA ASN A 203 -4.19 24.34 5.19
C ASN A 203 -4.45 22.86 5.51
N LEU A 204 -3.50 22.18 6.17
CA LEU A 204 -3.67 20.78 6.56
C LEU A 204 -4.76 20.56 7.61
N ASP A 205 -5.19 21.62 8.31
CA ASP A 205 -6.33 21.62 9.23
C ASP A 205 -7.68 21.85 8.54
N GLY A 206 -7.69 22.20 7.25
CA GLY A 206 -8.90 22.50 6.48
C GLY A 206 -9.61 23.81 6.87
N SER A 207 -8.99 24.68 7.66
CA SER A 207 -9.59 25.93 8.16
C SER A 207 -9.89 26.95 7.06
N LYS A 208 -9.16 26.90 5.93
CA LYS A 208 -9.34 27.81 4.77
C LYS A 208 -10.37 27.31 3.75
N GLY A 209 -11.19 26.33 4.14
CA GLY A 209 -12.22 25.75 3.30
C GLY A 209 -12.13 24.23 3.32
N TYR A 210 -13.21 23.59 3.75
CA TYR A 210 -13.30 22.13 3.82
C TYR A 210 -14.27 21.61 2.75
N ASP A 211 -13.72 20.83 1.82
CA ASP A 211 -14.50 19.99 0.91
C ASP A 211 -14.23 18.51 1.27
N PRO A 212 -15.25 17.71 1.64
CA PRO A 212 -15.07 16.33 2.05
C PRO A 212 -14.31 15.46 1.04
N TRP A 213 -14.55 15.65 -0.26
CA TRP A 213 -13.90 14.89 -1.33
C TRP A 213 -12.51 15.41 -1.67
N GLY A 214 -12.29 16.72 -1.59
CA GLY A 214 -10.98 17.35 -1.71
C GLY A 214 -10.04 16.94 -0.59
N ALA A 215 -10.52 16.93 0.67
CA ALA A 215 -9.74 16.42 1.81
C ALA A 215 -9.38 14.94 1.64
N TYR A 216 -10.34 14.11 1.21
CA TYR A 216 -10.06 12.71 0.87
C TYR A 216 -9.01 12.60 -0.24
N GLY A 217 -9.15 13.38 -1.31
CA GLY A 217 -8.22 13.41 -2.43
C GLY A 217 -6.81 13.79 -2.02
N LYS A 218 -6.65 14.83 -1.20
CA LYS A 218 -5.36 15.24 -0.62
C LYS A 218 -4.73 14.11 0.21
N SER A 219 -5.53 13.41 1.03
CA SER A 219 -5.03 12.27 1.79
C SER A 219 -4.54 11.11 0.90
N LYS A 220 -5.18 10.88 -0.24
CA LYS A 220 -4.79 9.81 -1.19
C LYS A 220 -3.65 10.22 -2.11
N LEU A 221 -3.53 11.51 -2.45
CA LEU A 221 -2.33 12.05 -3.07
C LEU A 221 -1.13 11.93 -2.13
N ALA A 222 -1.32 12.26 -0.84
CA ALA A 222 -0.27 12.13 0.17
C ALA A 222 0.27 10.69 0.26
N ASN A 223 -0.62 9.68 0.19
CA ASN A 223 -0.20 8.28 0.13
C ASN A 223 0.67 7.95 -1.10
N ALA A 224 0.34 8.47 -2.29
CA ALA A 224 1.14 8.26 -3.50
C ALA A 224 2.53 8.92 -3.40
N LEU A 225 2.56 10.18 -2.96
CA LEU A 225 3.78 10.95 -2.72
C LEU A 225 4.66 10.32 -1.63
N CYS A 226 4.05 9.81 -0.56
CA CYS A 226 4.75 9.09 0.51
C CYS A 226 5.48 7.86 -0.04
N SER A 227 4.82 7.10 -0.91
CA SER A 227 5.44 5.94 -1.57
C SER A 227 6.60 6.34 -2.49
N LEU A 228 6.43 7.43 -3.25
CA LEU A 228 7.46 7.95 -4.14
C LEU A 228 8.72 8.36 -3.37
N GLU A 229 8.56 9.10 -2.28
CA GLU A 229 9.68 9.53 -1.44
C GLU A 229 10.30 8.35 -0.68
N LEU A 230 9.49 7.42 -0.16
CA LEU A 230 10.00 6.21 0.49
C LEU A 230 10.87 5.39 -0.47
N ALA A 231 10.43 5.23 -1.73
CA ALA A 231 11.16 4.49 -2.75
C ALA A 231 12.57 5.05 -3.01
N LYS A 232 12.73 6.38 -2.93
CA LYS A 232 14.02 7.06 -3.06
C LYS A 232 14.90 6.84 -1.84
N ARG A 233 14.33 6.98 -0.64
CA ARG A 233 15.07 6.80 0.62
C ARG A 233 15.64 5.40 0.76
N ILE A 234 14.86 4.40 0.34
CA ILE A 234 15.28 2.99 0.39
C ILE A 234 15.99 2.51 -0.89
N GLU A 235 16.42 3.40 -1.79
CA GLU A 235 16.98 3.04 -3.12
C GLU A 235 18.19 2.10 -3.03
N ASN A 236 18.97 2.20 -1.95
CA ASN A 236 20.15 1.38 -1.69
C ASN A 236 19.83 0.05 -0.98
N THR A 237 18.56 -0.33 -0.93
CA THR A 237 18.08 -1.60 -0.37
C THR A 237 17.34 -2.42 -1.43
N GLU A 238 17.14 -3.71 -1.13
CA GLU A 238 16.32 -4.61 -1.96
C GLU A 238 14.81 -4.39 -1.78
N ALA A 239 14.41 -3.61 -0.77
CA ALA A 239 13.02 -3.31 -0.52
C ALA A 239 12.48 -2.31 -1.56
N THR A 240 11.19 -2.42 -1.85
CA THR A 240 10.50 -1.53 -2.79
C THR A 240 9.32 -0.83 -2.12
N SER A 241 8.99 0.37 -2.61
CA SER A 241 7.74 1.06 -2.26
C SER A 241 7.00 1.42 -3.52
N ASN A 242 5.73 1.02 -3.59
CA ASN A 242 4.83 1.42 -4.67
C ASN A 242 3.45 1.74 -4.10
N SER A 243 2.74 2.64 -4.79
CA SER A 243 1.38 3.00 -4.45
C SER A 243 0.40 2.35 -5.41
N VAL A 244 -0.81 2.05 -4.92
CA VAL A 244 -1.82 1.34 -5.70
C VAL A 244 -3.17 2.04 -5.63
N HIS A 245 -3.93 1.98 -6.72
CA HIS A 245 -5.33 2.31 -6.76
C HIS A 245 -6.16 1.05 -7.08
N PRO A 246 -7.16 0.72 -6.25
CA PRO A 246 -7.91 -0.50 -6.40
C PRO A 246 -9.07 -0.43 -7.42
N GLY A 247 -9.26 0.67 -8.16
CA GLY A 247 -10.49 0.89 -8.94
C GLY A 247 -11.62 1.53 -8.14
N VAL A 248 -12.76 1.80 -8.80
CA VAL A 248 -13.99 2.23 -8.16
C VAL A 248 -14.73 0.99 -7.66
N ILE A 249 -14.81 0.80 -6.34
CA ILE A 249 -15.39 -0.41 -5.74
C ILE A 249 -16.51 -0.03 -4.77
N MET A 250 -17.57 -0.84 -4.70
CA MET A 250 -18.52 -0.78 -3.59
C MET A 250 -17.89 -1.35 -2.31
N THR A 251 -17.10 -0.53 -1.63
CA THR A 251 -16.61 -0.88 -0.29
C THR A 251 -17.57 -0.37 0.79
N ASN A 252 -17.47 -0.95 1.99
CA ASN A 252 -18.17 -0.45 3.19
C ASN A 252 -17.81 1.01 3.56
N LEU A 253 -16.88 1.67 2.84
CA LEU A 253 -16.51 3.08 3.01
C LEU A 253 -17.65 4.04 2.65
N GLY A 254 -18.65 3.61 1.86
CA GLY A 254 -19.80 4.44 1.46
C GLY A 254 -20.88 4.66 2.54
N LYS A 255 -20.73 4.09 3.74
CA LYS A 255 -21.77 4.08 4.80
C LYS A 255 -22.19 5.47 5.31
N HIS A 256 -21.41 6.51 5.06
CA HIS A 256 -21.70 7.89 5.50
C HIS A 256 -22.34 8.78 4.41
N LEU A 257 -22.54 8.26 3.19
CA LEU A 257 -23.21 9.00 2.12
C LEU A 257 -24.72 9.17 2.39
N PRO A 258 -25.35 10.28 1.97
CA PRO A 258 -26.80 10.42 1.97
C PRO A 258 -27.49 9.24 1.27
N TRP A 259 -28.63 8.78 1.81
CA TRP A 259 -29.36 7.60 1.33
C TRP A 259 -29.71 7.64 -0.18
N TRP A 260 -29.94 8.83 -0.74
CA TRP A 260 -30.21 9.02 -2.16
C TRP A 260 -28.97 8.90 -3.05
N GLN A 261 -27.77 9.17 -2.54
CA GLN A 261 -26.50 8.89 -3.23
C GLN A 261 -26.11 7.41 -3.12
N GLN A 262 -26.46 6.75 -2.00
CA GLN A 262 -26.39 5.28 -1.91
C GLN A 262 -27.31 4.63 -2.95
N TRP A 263 -28.49 5.19 -3.17
CA TRP A 263 -29.43 4.78 -4.22
C TRP A 263 -28.97 5.14 -5.64
N ALA A 264 -28.45 6.34 -5.88
CA ALA A 264 -27.94 6.73 -7.20
C ALA A 264 -26.71 5.91 -7.62
N GLY A 265 -25.81 5.60 -6.68
CA GLY A 265 -24.70 4.67 -6.90
C GLY A 265 -25.17 3.26 -7.27
N LYS A 266 -26.31 2.82 -6.72
CA LYS A 266 -26.94 1.52 -7.03
C LYS A 266 -27.49 1.41 -8.45
N TYR A 267 -27.82 2.52 -9.13
CA TYR A 267 -28.43 2.50 -10.47
C TYR A 267 -27.58 3.13 -11.60
N LEU A 268 -26.63 4.01 -11.28
CA LEU A 268 -25.69 4.61 -12.26
C LEU A 268 -24.26 4.06 -12.15
N GLY A 269 -23.89 3.48 -11.00
CA GLY A 269 -22.54 2.93 -10.75
C GLY A 269 -22.35 1.47 -11.17
N TRP A 270 -23.42 0.74 -11.46
CA TRP A 270 -23.37 -0.71 -11.71
C TRP A 270 -22.58 -1.12 -12.98
N ILE A 271 -22.28 -0.19 -13.89
CA ILE A 271 -21.58 -0.47 -15.16
C ILE A 271 -20.06 -0.26 -15.06
N PHE A 272 -19.56 0.44 -14.02
CA PHE A 272 -18.13 0.77 -13.86
C PHE A 272 -17.56 0.43 -12.48
N MET A 273 -18.27 -0.38 -11.68
CA MET A 273 -17.85 -0.77 -10.34
C MET A 273 -17.21 -2.15 -10.34
N LYS A 274 -15.96 -2.22 -9.88
CA LYS A 274 -15.26 -3.48 -9.62
C LYS A 274 -15.86 -4.21 -8.43
N ASP A 275 -15.86 -5.52 -8.50
CA ASP A 275 -16.13 -6.38 -7.35
C ASP A 275 -14.91 -6.45 -6.42
N ILE A 276 -15.12 -6.91 -5.18
CA ILE A 276 -14.06 -6.94 -4.16
C ILE A 276 -12.82 -7.74 -4.61
N PRO A 277 -12.94 -8.93 -5.26
CA PRO A 277 -11.80 -9.67 -5.76
C PRO A 277 -10.98 -8.90 -6.80
N GLU A 278 -11.64 -8.23 -7.75
CA GLU A 278 -11.01 -7.39 -8.77
C GLU A 278 -10.31 -6.18 -8.13
N GLY A 279 -10.97 -5.59 -7.13
CA GLY A 279 -10.45 -4.45 -6.39
C GLY A 279 -9.17 -4.75 -5.60
N ALA A 280 -9.03 -5.96 -5.08
CA ALA A 280 -7.83 -6.38 -4.35
C ALA A 280 -6.68 -6.80 -5.29
N ALA A 281 -6.95 -6.99 -6.58
CA ALA A 281 -6.00 -7.55 -7.53
C ALA A 281 -4.71 -6.74 -7.64
N THR A 282 -4.80 -5.43 -7.85
CA THR A 282 -3.60 -4.58 -7.97
C THR A 282 -2.76 -4.61 -6.69
N THR A 283 -3.40 -4.63 -5.52
CA THR A 283 -2.71 -4.74 -4.22
C THR A 283 -1.96 -6.08 -4.12
N CYS A 284 -2.63 -7.19 -4.42
CA CYS A 284 -2.00 -8.51 -4.40
C CYS A 284 -0.87 -8.64 -5.42
N TYR A 285 -1.08 -8.16 -6.65
CA TYR A 285 -0.07 -8.16 -7.71
C TYR A 285 1.19 -7.40 -7.28
N VAL A 286 1.05 -6.17 -6.79
CA VAL A 286 2.18 -5.37 -6.32
C VAL A 286 2.86 -5.99 -5.10
N ALA A 287 2.09 -6.59 -4.18
CA ALA A 287 2.62 -7.25 -3.00
C ALA A 287 3.39 -8.55 -3.28
N THR A 288 3.14 -9.23 -4.42
CA THR A 288 3.60 -10.63 -4.58
C THR A 288 4.28 -10.95 -5.90
N SER A 289 4.04 -10.18 -6.96
CA SER A 289 4.50 -10.55 -8.30
C SER A 289 6.04 -10.56 -8.39
N PRO A 290 6.66 -11.64 -8.88
CA PRO A 290 8.10 -11.70 -9.10
C PRO A 290 8.57 -10.76 -10.21
N ASP A 291 7.68 -10.32 -11.11
CA ASP A 291 8.00 -9.36 -12.18
C ASP A 291 8.27 -7.95 -11.65
N LEU A 292 7.93 -7.69 -10.38
CA LEU A 292 8.09 -6.40 -9.72
C LEU A 292 9.29 -6.34 -8.77
N VAL A 293 10.20 -7.31 -8.82
CA VAL A 293 11.46 -7.24 -8.06
C VAL A 293 12.24 -6.00 -8.49
N GLY A 294 12.63 -5.18 -7.50
CA GLY A 294 13.36 -3.93 -7.71
C GLY A 294 12.52 -2.76 -8.26
N VAL A 295 11.29 -3.01 -8.73
CA VAL A 295 10.38 -1.97 -9.22
C VAL A 295 9.87 -1.15 -8.06
N ARG A 296 10.17 0.16 -8.05
CA ARG A 296 9.86 1.09 -6.95
C ARG A 296 9.48 2.47 -7.48
N GLY A 297 8.73 3.23 -6.69
CA GLY A 297 8.37 4.61 -6.98
C GLY A 297 7.22 4.77 -7.98
N TYR A 298 6.49 3.69 -8.30
CA TYR A 298 5.40 3.73 -9.26
C TYR A 298 4.02 3.75 -8.59
N TYR A 299 3.07 4.33 -9.32
CA TYR A 299 1.64 4.27 -9.05
C TYR A 299 1.00 3.22 -9.96
N PHE A 300 0.35 2.23 -9.36
CA PHE A 300 -0.30 1.14 -10.08
C PHE A 300 -1.83 1.26 -10.08
N ALA A 301 -2.43 0.93 -11.21
CA ALA A 301 -3.85 0.67 -11.36
C ALA A 301 -4.02 -0.50 -12.32
N ASP A 302 -4.98 -1.38 -12.07
CA ASP A 302 -5.28 -2.53 -12.93
C ASP A 302 -4.04 -3.38 -13.22
N CYS A 303 -3.25 -3.61 -12.16
CA CYS A 303 -1.99 -4.36 -12.20
C CYS A 303 -0.93 -3.80 -13.17
N ASN A 304 -1.06 -2.55 -13.57
CA ASN A 304 -0.18 -1.88 -14.52
C ASN A 304 0.25 -0.52 -13.97
N VAL A 305 1.44 -0.06 -14.38
CA VAL A 305 1.90 1.29 -14.02
C VAL A 305 1.01 2.32 -14.72
N ASN A 306 0.35 3.14 -13.92
CA ASN A 306 -0.48 4.26 -14.36
C ASN A 306 0.30 5.56 -14.12
N GLU A 307 0.82 6.12 -15.20
CA GLU A 307 1.56 7.37 -15.20
C GLU A 307 0.61 8.56 -15.38
N GLY A 308 0.60 9.47 -14.41
CA GLY A 308 0.35 10.88 -14.69
C GLY A 308 -1.07 11.29 -15.08
N GLU A 309 -2.11 10.81 -14.39
CA GLU A 309 -3.44 11.44 -14.50
C GLU A 309 -3.49 12.83 -13.85
N THR A 310 -2.59 13.09 -12.89
CA THR A 310 -2.31 14.42 -12.36
C THR A 310 -0.81 14.67 -12.38
N PRO A 311 -0.35 15.93 -12.46
CA PRO A 311 1.08 16.24 -12.40
C PRO A 311 1.70 15.94 -11.02
N TYR A 312 0.89 15.75 -9.97
CA TYR A 312 1.37 15.69 -8.60
C TYR A 312 1.80 14.29 -8.15
N THR A 313 1.31 13.20 -8.74
CA THR A 313 1.63 11.85 -8.25
C THR A 313 3.11 11.48 -8.41
N TYR A 314 3.82 12.15 -9.30
CA TYR A 314 5.26 12.01 -9.54
C TYR A 314 6.02 13.32 -9.25
N ASP A 315 5.42 14.26 -8.50
CA ASP A 315 6.09 15.50 -8.09
C ASP A 315 7.05 15.23 -6.92
N GLU A 316 8.31 15.01 -7.27
CA GLU A 316 9.38 14.70 -6.33
C GLU A 316 9.62 15.78 -5.26
N ALA A 317 9.46 17.06 -5.63
CA ALA A 317 9.68 18.15 -4.68
C ALA A 317 8.53 18.22 -3.66
N MET A 318 7.30 17.98 -4.11
CA MET A 318 6.15 17.86 -3.23
C MET A 318 6.24 16.62 -2.34
N ALA A 319 6.77 15.51 -2.86
CA ALA A 319 7.00 14.28 -2.10
C ALA A 319 7.97 14.49 -0.94
N ALA A 320 9.14 15.08 -1.23
CA ALA A 320 10.14 15.42 -0.22
C ALA A 320 9.60 16.39 0.84
N LYS A 321 8.86 17.43 0.41
CA LYS A 321 8.22 18.38 1.33
C LYS A 321 7.15 17.71 2.19
N LEU A 322 6.33 16.83 1.61
CA LEU A 322 5.33 16.07 2.35
C LEU A 322 5.96 15.19 3.41
N TRP A 323 7.06 14.50 3.08
CA TRP A 323 7.78 13.69 4.03
C TRP A 323 8.29 14.53 5.20
N GLN A 324 8.98 15.64 4.93
CA GLN A 324 9.48 16.55 5.96
C GLN A 324 8.35 17.04 6.88
N VAL A 325 7.23 17.51 6.31
CA VAL A 325 6.09 17.98 7.09
C VAL A 325 5.47 16.84 7.91
N SER A 326 5.43 15.62 7.36
CA SER A 326 4.94 14.45 8.08
C SER A 326 5.85 14.08 9.25
N GLU A 327 7.18 14.15 9.08
CA GLU A 327 8.16 13.99 10.15
C GLU A 327 7.98 15.05 11.25
N GLU A 328 7.77 16.30 10.87
CA GLU A 328 7.55 17.40 11.82
C GLU A 328 6.26 17.21 12.63
N LEU A 329 5.16 16.84 11.97
CA LEU A 329 3.85 16.65 12.62
C LEU A 329 3.80 15.39 13.50
N THR A 330 4.60 14.37 13.20
CA THR A 330 4.55 13.06 13.88
C THR A 330 5.81 12.74 14.68
N ARG A 331 6.71 13.71 14.86
CA ARG A 331 8.06 13.56 15.44
C ARG A 331 8.11 12.68 16.69
N ASP A 332 7.20 12.91 17.62
CA ASP A 332 7.19 12.24 18.92
C ASP A 332 6.81 10.75 18.84
N TYR A 333 6.34 10.29 17.68
CA TYR A 333 5.87 8.93 17.41
C TYR A 333 6.76 8.16 16.42
N LEU A 334 7.84 8.77 15.93
CA LEU A 334 8.79 8.12 15.02
C LEU A 334 9.89 7.39 15.81
N PRO A 335 10.52 6.35 15.23
CA PRO A 335 11.68 5.70 15.84
C PRO A 335 12.79 6.69 16.18
N ALA A 336 13.51 6.42 17.27
CA ALA A 336 14.69 7.20 17.62
C ALA A 336 15.83 6.90 16.64
N GLY A 337 16.22 7.89 15.84
CA GLY A 337 17.22 7.77 14.78
C GLY A 337 16.56 7.60 13.41
N ASN A 338 17.07 8.31 12.41
CA ASN A 338 16.57 8.17 11.04
C ASN A 338 16.95 6.79 10.52
N PRO A 339 15.99 5.88 10.23
CA PRO A 339 16.29 4.82 9.28
C PRO A 339 16.69 5.46 7.94
N PRO A 340 17.56 4.78 7.16
CA PRO A 340 18.33 5.36 6.06
C PRO A 340 17.52 6.12 5.01
#